data_AF-A0A060CI09-F1
#
_entry.id   AF-A0A060CI09-F1
#
_cell.length_a   1.000
_cell.length_b   1.000
_cell.length_c   1.000
_cell.angle_alpha   90.00
_cell.angle_beta   90.00
_cell.angle_gamma   90.00
#
_symmetry.space_group_name_H-M   'P 1'
#
loop_
_entity.id
_entity.type
_entity.pdbx_description
1 polymer ?
#
loop_
_entity_poly.entity_id
_entity_poly.type
_entity_poly.pdbx_seq_one_letter_code
_entity_poly.pdbx_strand_id
1 'polypeptide(L)'
;FRDAIEANKTTDARKFAQYMFEPRDLKVYDQLMKDPMKWLTRQDRQPVGRNEKELVTIALARLARSDVSVADSYLRREWGKSGDWSKSMAKSNLAWVRGQYALVAALNLDSRADDWYREAGHIRMTEYNAAWKVRAALRQPRIDWKWVIGSIEQMPAAQQADPS
;
A
#
# COMPACT_ATOMS: atom_id res chain seq x y z
N PHE A 1 8.76 -9.24 4.55
CA PHE A 1 7.88 -8.48 5.48
C PHE A 1 6.74 -7.77 4.75
N ARG A 2 6.98 -6.74 3.92
CA ARG A 2 5.91 -6.03 3.18
C ARG A 2 5.04 -6.94 2.31
N ASP A 3 5.63 -7.95 1.67
CA ASP A 3 4.86 -8.94 0.88
C ASP A 3 3.80 -9.67 1.73
N ALA A 4 4.10 -9.96 3.01
CA ALA A 4 3.13 -10.57 3.93
C ALA A 4 2.03 -9.57 4.36
N ILE A 5 2.37 -8.29 4.54
CA ILE A 5 1.37 -7.23 4.79
C ILE A 5 0.45 -7.05 3.58
N GLU A 6 1.03 -7.04 2.37
CA GLU A 6 0.28 -6.90 1.12
C GLU A 6 -0.71 -8.05 0.90
N ALA A 7 -0.27 -9.29 1.16
CA ALA A 7 -1.11 -10.48 1.13
C ALA A 7 -2.05 -10.59 2.36
N ASN A 8 -2.08 -9.60 3.25
CA ASN A 8 -2.84 -9.61 4.51
C ASN A 8 -2.56 -10.83 5.42
N LYS A 9 -1.37 -11.44 5.30
CA LYS A 9 -0.87 -12.53 6.15
C LYS A 9 -0.28 -11.94 7.44
N THR A 10 -1.13 -11.40 8.30
CA THR A 10 -0.72 -10.61 9.49
C THR A 10 0.12 -11.42 10.49
N THR A 11 -0.15 -12.72 10.65
CA THR A 11 0.64 -13.61 11.50
C THR A 11 2.08 -13.75 11.00
N ASP A 12 2.27 -13.96 9.69
CA ASP A 12 3.60 -14.09 9.10
C ASP A 12 4.33 -12.74 9.11
N ALA A 13 3.60 -11.65 8.80
CA ALA A 13 4.14 -10.30 8.90
C ALA A 13 4.63 -10.00 10.33
N ARG A 14 3.86 -10.42 11.36
CA ARG A 14 4.23 -10.25 12.76
C ARG A 14 5.49 -11.02 13.14
N LYS A 15 5.71 -12.22 12.59
CA LYS A 15 6.97 -12.99 12.77
C LYS A 15 8.14 -12.26 12.14
N PHE A 16 8.00 -11.80 10.89
CA PHE A 16 9.06 -11.05 10.22
C PHE A 16 9.38 -9.72 10.94
N ALA A 17 8.37 -9.05 11.50
CA ALA A 17 8.56 -7.83 12.27
C ALA A 17 9.50 -8.03 13.47
N GLN A 18 9.53 -9.22 14.09
CA GLN A 18 10.42 -9.52 15.22
C GLN A 18 11.91 -9.45 14.86
N TYR A 19 12.24 -9.71 13.59
CA TYR A 19 13.62 -9.65 13.10
C TYR A 19 13.97 -8.26 12.54
N MET A 20 12.98 -7.41 12.29
CA MET A 20 13.15 -6.10 11.67
C MET A 20 13.15 -4.95 12.69
N PHE A 21 12.41 -5.11 13.78
CA PHE A 21 12.16 -4.07 14.76
C PHE A 21 12.71 -4.43 16.13
N GLU A 22 13.23 -3.41 16.82
CA GLU A 22 13.56 -3.51 18.23
C GLU A 22 12.29 -3.69 19.08
N PRO A 23 12.39 -4.19 20.33
CA PRO A 23 11.23 -4.47 21.18
C PRO A 23 10.26 -3.28 21.34
N ARG A 24 10.75 -2.05 21.34
CA ARG A 24 9.92 -0.83 21.40
C ARG A 24 9.06 -0.67 20.14
N ASP A 25 9.69 -0.70 18.97
CA ASP A 25 9.03 -0.57 17.66
C ASP A 25 8.07 -1.73 17.40
N LEU A 26 8.40 -2.91 17.91
CA LEU A 26 7.55 -4.09 17.81
C LEU A 26 6.23 -3.92 18.58
N LYS A 27 6.26 -3.28 19.75
CA LYS A 27 5.03 -2.90 20.48
C LYS A 27 4.21 -1.86 19.71
N VAL A 28 4.89 -0.92 19.04
CA VAL A 28 4.24 0.09 18.19
C VAL A 28 3.56 -0.58 16.99
N TYR A 29 4.22 -1.54 16.36
CA TYR A 29 3.64 -2.38 15.30
C TYR A 29 2.35 -3.07 15.77
N ASP A 30 2.35 -3.67 16.95
CA ASP A 30 1.15 -4.33 17.49
C ASP A 30 -0.01 -3.35 17.71
N GLN A 31 0.30 -2.14 18.18
CA GLN A 31 -0.70 -1.09 18.40
C GLN A 31 -1.30 -0.59 17.09
N LEU A 32 -0.46 -0.25 16.10
CA LEU A 32 -0.95 0.27 14.82
C LEU A 32 -1.70 -0.80 14.00
N MET A 33 -1.36 -2.08 14.15
CA MET A 33 -2.06 -3.15 13.44
C MET A 33 -3.47 -3.38 13.98
N LYS A 34 -3.71 -3.06 15.26
CA LYS A 34 -5.01 -3.15 15.93
C LYS A 34 -5.91 -1.97 15.60
N ASP A 35 -5.39 -0.75 15.68
CA ASP A 35 -6.14 0.49 15.45
C ASP A 35 -5.24 1.53 14.77
N PRO A 36 -5.07 1.44 13.43
CA PRO A 36 -4.13 2.28 12.71
C PRO A 36 -4.53 3.75 12.75
N MET A 37 -5.82 4.05 12.71
CA MET A 37 -6.32 5.44 12.74
C MET A 37 -5.99 6.11 14.07
N LYS A 38 -6.32 5.45 15.19
CA LYS A 38 -6.03 5.99 16.54
C LYS A 38 -4.54 6.20 16.76
N TRP A 39 -3.70 5.33 16.21
CA TRP A 39 -2.26 5.50 16.31
C TRP A 39 -1.76 6.66 15.44
N LEU A 40 -2.20 6.74 14.18
CA LEU A 40 -1.80 7.77 13.22
C LEU A 40 -2.13 9.19 13.71
N THR A 41 -3.32 9.41 14.29
CA THR A 41 -3.74 10.75 14.75
C THR A 41 -2.96 11.26 15.96
N ARG A 42 -2.14 10.41 16.60
CA ARG A 42 -1.31 10.77 17.76
C ARG A 42 0.14 11.09 17.41
N GLN A 43 0.53 11.00 16.14
CA GLN A 43 1.91 11.21 15.72
C GLN A 43 2.18 12.68 15.38
N ASP A 44 3.35 13.19 15.76
CA ASP A 44 3.80 14.59 15.52
C ASP A 44 4.17 14.88 14.06
N ARG A 45 3.77 13.98 13.17
CA ARG A 45 3.82 14.15 11.73
C ARG A 45 5.19 14.27 11.06
N GLN A 46 6.25 13.94 11.79
CA GLN A 46 7.63 14.02 11.33
C GLN A 46 8.42 12.74 11.65
N PRO A 47 8.13 11.60 10.97
CA PRO A 47 8.93 10.40 11.15
C PRO A 47 10.36 10.65 10.65
N VAL A 48 11.35 10.42 11.51
CA VAL A 48 12.76 10.72 11.23
C VAL A 48 13.48 9.45 10.78
N GLY A 49 13.36 8.38 11.57
CA GLY A 49 14.12 7.13 11.38
C GLY A 49 13.51 6.18 10.36
N ARG A 50 14.32 5.21 9.88
CA ARG A 50 13.86 4.16 8.96
C ARG A 50 12.66 3.38 9.52
N ASN A 51 12.73 2.97 10.79
CA ASN A 51 11.66 2.19 11.41
C ASN A 51 10.38 3.00 11.59
N GLU A 52 10.48 4.26 12.05
CA GLU A 52 9.33 5.16 12.18
C GLU A 52 8.61 5.35 10.84
N LYS A 53 9.38 5.62 9.77
CA LYS A 53 8.83 5.74 8.41
C LYS A 53 8.16 4.44 7.95
N GLU A 54 8.75 3.29 8.27
CA GLU A 54 8.16 1.98 7.94
C GLU A 54 6.84 1.75 8.72
N LEU A 55 6.81 2.01 10.02
CA LEU A 55 5.62 1.87 10.88
C LEU A 55 4.48 2.78 10.40
N VAL A 56 4.81 4.03 10.06
CA VAL A 56 3.88 4.96 9.42
C VAL A 56 3.32 4.40 8.11
N THR A 57 4.21 3.87 7.24
CA THR A 57 3.82 3.28 5.96
C THR A 57 2.83 2.12 6.15
N ILE A 58 3.09 1.24 7.11
CA ILE A 58 2.22 0.09 7.41
C ILE A 58 0.87 0.56 7.97
N ALA A 59 0.88 1.53 8.89
CA ALA A 59 -0.35 2.04 9.48
C ALA A 59 -1.29 2.65 8.42
N LEU A 60 -0.72 3.43 7.50
CA LEU A 60 -1.46 4.01 6.38
C LEU A 60 -2.04 2.94 5.45
N ALA A 61 -1.26 1.92 5.11
CA ALA A 61 -1.73 0.78 4.33
C ALA A 61 -2.84 -0.02 5.05
N ARG A 62 -2.69 -0.22 6.36
CA ARG A 62 -3.64 -0.98 7.18
C ARG A 62 -4.99 -0.27 7.27
N LEU A 63 -5.01 1.06 7.30
CA LEU A 63 -6.23 1.87 7.37
C LEU A 63 -7.22 1.54 6.23
N ALA A 64 -6.71 1.30 5.02
CA ALA A 64 -7.55 0.96 3.87
C ALA A 64 -8.29 -0.37 4.01
N ARG A 65 -7.80 -1.30 4.85
CA ARG A 65 -8.48 -2.59 5.08
C ARG A 65 -9.82 -2.44 5.80
N SER A 66 -10.03 -1.33 6.52
CA SER A 66 -11.32 -1.00 7.14
C SER A 66 -12.19 -0.22 6.17
N ASP A 67 -11.67 0.88 5.62
CA ASP A 67 -12.35 1.70 4.63
C ASP A 67 -11.31 2.44 3.78
N VAL A 68 -11.22 2.07 2.50
CA VAL A 68 -10.25 2.66 1.56
C VAL A 68 -10.55 4.13 1.23
N SER A 69 -11.82 4.55 1.28
CA SER A 69 -12.21 5.95 1.02
C SER A 69 -11.81 6.85 2.18
N VAL A 70 -11.99 6.36 3.42
CA VAL A 70 -11.51 7.06 4.63
C VAL A 70 -9.99 7.11 4.64
N ALA A 71 -9.31 6.01 4.27
CA ALA A 71 -7.86 5.97 4.20
C ALA A 71 -7.29 6.95 3.16
N ASP A 72 -7.88 6.99 1.96
CA ASP A 72 -7.50 7.94 0.91
C ASP A 72 -7.72 9.39 1.34
N SER A 73 -8.87 9.69 1.95
CA SER A 73 -9.19 11.02 2.47
C SER A 73 -8.20 11.45 3.55
N TYR A 74 -7.84 10.54 4.47
CA TYR A 74 -6.82 10.78 5.49
C TYR A 74 -5.47 11.06 4.84
N LEU A 75 -5.00 10.17 3.96
CA LEU A 75 -3.70 10.33 3.31
C LEU A 75 -3.62 11.64 2.52
N ARG A 76 -4.61 11.99 1.71
CA ARG A 76 -4.60 13.25 0.94
C ARG A 76 -4.56 14.49 1.83
N ARG A 77 -5.29 14.48 2.96
CA ARG A 77 -5.30 15.60 3.91
C ARG A 77 -3.95 15.78 4.59
N GLU A 78 -3.39 14.69 5.13
CA GLU A 78 -2.15 14.74 5.92
C GLU A 78 -0.89 14.81 5.03
N TRP A 79 -1.02 14.41 3.76
CA TRP A 79 0.08 14.22 2.83
C TRP A 79 0.01 15.05 1.54
N GLY A 80 -1.00 15.89 1.38
CA GLY A 80 -1.09 16.80 0.23
C GLY A 80 0.13 17.71 0.08
N LYS A 81 0.18 18.53 -0.97
CA LYS A 81 1.30 19.46 -1.26
C LYS A 81 1.65 20.39 -0.08
N SER A 82 0.72 20.61 0.84
CA SER A 82 0.88 21.42 2.05
C SER A 82 1.07 20.60 3.34
N GLY A 83 1.04 19.28 3.29
CA GLY A 83 1.13 18.39 4.45
C GLY A 83 2.57 18.09 4.84
N ASP A 84 2.85 18.08 6.14
CA ASP A 84 4.20 17.88 6.70
C ASP A 84 4.80 16.50 6.33
N TRP A 85 3.96 15.50 6.09
CA TRP A 85 4.42 14.15 5.77
C TRP A 85 5.02 14.06 4.36
N SER A 86 4.58 14.93 3.44
CA SER A 86 5.07 14.97 2.06
C SER A 86 6.58 15.23 1.96
N LYS A 87 7.17 15.88 2.97
CA LYS A 87 8.61 16.19 3.06
C LYS A 87 9.39 15.12 3.82
N SER A 88 8.78 14.44 4.79
CA SER A 88 9.49 13.52 5.70
C SER A 88 9.62 12.10 5.17
N MET A 89 8.85 11.74 4.14
CA MET A 89 8.66 10.35 3.74
C MET A 89 8.99 10.12 2.27
N ALA A 90 9.55 8.94 1.98
CA ALA A 90 9.98 8.59 0.64
C ALA A 90 8.80 8.38 -0.31
N LYS A 91 8.93 8.86 -1.56
CA LYS A 91 7.94 8.64 -2.63
C LYS A 91 7.61 7.16 -2.84
N SER A 92 8.59 6.27 -2.67
CA SER A 92 8.41 4.82 -2.79
C SER A 92 7.50 4.24 -1.71
N ASN A 93 7.48 4.79 -0.50
CA ASN A 93 6.57 4.35 0.57
C ASN A 93 5.13 4.72 0.24
N LEU A 94 4.92 5.93 -0.28
CA LEU A 94 3.61 6.38 -0.72
C LEU A 94 3.08 5.59 -1.89
N ALA A 95 3.93 5.37 -2.89
CA ALA A 95 3.58 4.54 -4.04
C ALA A 95 3.15 3.14 -3.57
N TRP A 96 3.86 2.56 -2.61
CA TRP A 96 3.48 1.28 -2.03
C TRP A 96 2.14 1.35 -1.27
N VAL A 97 1.88 2.39 -0.46
CA VAL A 97 0.58 2.61 0.19
C VAL A 97 -0.55 2.73 -0.83
N ARG A 98 -0.34 3.47 -1.93
CA ARG A 98 -1.30 3.55 -3.03
C ARG A 98 -1.57 2.19 -3.67
N GLY A 99 -0.54 1.36 -3.83
CA GLY A 99 -0.69 -0.02 -4.26
C GLY A 99 -1.56 -0.86 -3.32
N GLN A 100 -1.50 -0.61 -2.00
CA GLN A 100 -2.37 -1.28 -1.03
C GLN A 100 -3.83 -0.82 -1.14
N TYR A 101 -4.05 0.48 -1.38
CA TYR A 101 -5.39 1.04 -1.54
C TYR A 101 -6.04 0.47 -2.79
N ALA A 102 -5.27 0.46 -3.89
CA ALA A 102 -5.67 -0.12 -5.15
C ALA A 102 -6.03 -1.61 -5.01
N LEU A 103 -5.21 -2.40 -4.31
CA LEU A 103 -5.49 -3.81 -4.07
C LEU A 103 -6.79 -4.01 -3.29
N VAL A 104 -7.00 -3.27 -2.20
CA VAL A 104 -8.25 -3.38 -1.41
C VAL A 104 -9.46 -2.99 -2.25
N ALA A 105 -9.37 -1.87 -2.97
CA ALA A 105 -10.41 -1.40 -3.87
C ALA A 105 -10.73 -2.46 -4.95
N ALA A 106 -9.71 -3.05 -5.57
CA ALA A 106 -9.86 -4.06 -6.60
C ALA A 106 -10.57 -5.32 -6.08
N LEU A 107 -10.23 -5.77 -4.88
CA LEU A 107 -10.88 -6.91 -4.22
C LEU A 107 -12.34 -6.63 -3.86
N ASN A 108 -12.69 -5.37 -3.60
CA ASN A 108 -14.05 -4.91 -3.33
C ASN A 108 -14.83 -4.51 -4.60
N LEU A 109 -14.27 -4.75 -5.79
CA LEU A 109 -14.86 -4.35 -7.08
C LEU A 109 -15.14 -2.83 -7.20
N ASP A 110 -14.39 -2.01 -6.47
CA ASP A 110 -14.48 -0.56 -6.57
C ASP A 110 -13.85 -0.09 -7.89
N SER A 111 -14.65 0.64 -8.69
CA SER A 111 -14.24 1.18 -9.99
C SER A 111 -12.99 2.08 -9.93
N ARG A 112 -12.70 2.68 -8.77
CA ARG A 112 -11.56 3.59 -8.54
C ARG A 112 -10.24 2.86 -8.33
N ALA A 113 -10.22 1.52 -8.32
CA ALA A 113 -9.00 0.75 -8.10
C ALA A 113 -7.87 1.10 -9.08
N ASP A 114 -8.17 1.32 -10.37
CA ASP A 114 -7.16 1.68 -11.38
C ASP A 114 -6.53 3.06 -11.08
N ASP A 115 -7.30 4.02 -10.55
CA ASP A 115 -6.77 5.35 -10.21
C ASP A 115 -5.67 5.24 -9.15
N TRP A 116 -5.88 4.46 -8.10
CA TRP A 116 -4.85 4.24 -7.07
C TRP A 116 -3.67 3.42 -7.59
N TYR A 117 -3.87 2.49 -8.53
CA TYR A 117 -2.76 1.80 -9.19
C TYR A 117 -1.92 2.76 -10.06
N ARG A 118 -2.57 3.72 -10.73
CA ARG A 118 -1.87 4.78 -11.49
C ARG A 118 -1.10 5.71 -10.58
N GLU A 119 -1.67 6.10 -9.44
CA GLU A 119 -0.96 6.89 -8.43
C GLU A 119 0.23 6.14 -7.83
N ALA A 120 0.13 4.81 -7.68
CA ALA A 120 1.26 3.97 -7.28
C ALA A 120 2.34 3.88 -8.36
N GLY A 121 1.94 3.87 -9.64
CA GLY A 121 2.84 3.70 -10.78
C GLY A 121 3.35 2.26 -10.94
N HIS A 122 4.48 2.12 -11.62
CA HIS A 122 5.18 0.84 -11.78
C HIS A 122 6.18 0.65 -10.62
N ILE A 123 5.70 0.03 -9.54
CA ILE A 123 6.51 -0.40 -8.41
C ILE A 123 6.55 -1.92 -8.35
N ARG A 124 7.56 -2.47 -7.67
CA ARG A 124 7.55 -3.89 -7.29
C ARG A 124 6.28 -4.18 -6.47
N MET A 125 5.53 -5.17 -6.93
CA MET A 125 4.36 -5.72 -6.26
C MET A 125 4.54 -7.23 -6.09
N THR A 126 3.77 -7.86 -5.21
CA THR A 126 3.63 -9.32 -5.25
C THR A 126 2.93 -9.72 -6.54
N GLU A 127 3.13 -10.97 -6.95
CA GLU A 127 2.45 -11.59 -8.09
C GLU A 127 0.93 -11.41 -8.01
N TYR A 128 0.38 -11.59 -6.80
CA TYR A 128 -1.05 -11.44 -6.53
C TYR A 128 -1.54 -10.01 -6.82
N ASN A 129 -0.84 -9.00 -6.31
CA ASN A 129 -1.22 -7.61 -6.48
C ASN A 129 -1.00 -7.13 -7.93
N ALA A 130 0.09 -7.54 -8.57
CA ALA A 130 0.36 -7.23 -9.97
C ALA A 130 -0.76 -7.76 -10.90
N ALA A 131 -1.25 -8.97 -10.65
CA ALA A 131 -2.37 -9.52 -11.42
C ALA A 131 -3.68 -8.72 -11.20
N TRP A 132 -3.94 -8.23 -9.99
CA TRP A 132 -5.10 -7.35 -9.73
C TRP A 132 -4.97 -5.97 -10.37
N LYS A 133 -3.75 -5.43 -10.50
CA LYS A 133 -3.49 -4.21 -11.27
C LYS A 133 -3.94 -4.34 -12.72
N VAL A 134 -3.53 -5.41 -13.39
CA VAL A 134 -3.95 -5.68 -14.78
C VAL A 134 -5.47 -5.83 -14.87
N ARG A 135 -6.09 -6.60 -13.95
CA ARG A 135 -7.55 -6.76 -13.91
C ARG A 135 -8.28 -5.42 -13.67
N ALA A 136 -7.76 -4.55 -12.82
CA ALA A 136 -8.35 -3.23 -12.57
C ALA A 136 -8.29 -2.33 -13.82
N ALA A 137 -7.16 -2.36 -14.54
CA ALA A 137 -7.00 -1.62 -15.79
C ALA A 137 -7.94 -2.12 -16.89
N LEU A 138 -8.12 -3.44 -17.02
CA LEU A 138 -9.01 -4.06 -18.02
C LEU A 138 -10.51 -3.87 -17.73
N ARG A 139 -10.87 -3.54 -16.49
CA ARG A 139 -12.26 -3.23 -16.10
C ARG A 139 -12.69 -1.79 -16.41
N GLN A 140 -11.77 -0.93 -16.87
CA GLN A 140 -12.10 0.45 -17.16
C GLN A 140 -13.01 0.56 -18.39
N PRO A 141 -14.00 1.47 -18.40
CA PRO A 141 -14.88 1.67 -19.56
C PRO A 141 -14.12 2.05 -20.83
N ARG A 142 -12.97 2.73 -20.68
CA ARG A 142 -12.00 3.00 -21.74
C ARG A 142 -10.66 2.42 -21.33
N ILE A 143 -10.21 1.40 -22.08
CA ILE A 143 -8.98 0.69 -21.76
C ILE A 143 -7.78 1.45 -22.34
N ASP A 144 -6.85 1.83 -21.46
CA ASP A 144 -5.53 2.33 -21.83
C ASP A 144 -4.58 1.14 -22.04
N TRP A 145 -4.48 0.68 -23.29
CA TRP A 145 -3.67 -0.49 -23.64
C TRP A 145 -2.18 -0.32 -23.31
N LYS A 146 -1.65 0.91 -23.39
CA LYS A 146 -0.25 1.18 -23.02
C LYS A 146 -0.03 0.93 -21.53
N TRP A 147 -0.98 1.36 -20.69
CA TRP A 147 -0.94 1.09 -19.25
C TRP A 147 -1.09 -0.40 -18.92
N VAL A 148 -1.96 -1.12 -19.64
CA VAL A 148 -2.13 -2.57 -19.49
C VAL A 148 -0.82 -3.29 -19.80
N ILE A 149 -0.23 -3.04 -20.97
CA ILE A 149 1.04 -3.65 -21.40
C ILE A 149 2.15 -3.32 -20.40
N GLY A 150 2.33 -2.04 -20.05
CA GLY A 150 3.33 -1.65 -19.07
C GLY A 150 3.10 -2.25 -17.69
N SER A 151 1.87 -2.62 -17.32
CA SER A 151 1.58 -3.33 -16.07
C SER A 151 1.93 -4.81 -16.15
N ILE A 152 1.69 -5.46 -17.29
CA ILE A 152 2.09 -6.85 -17.56
C ILE A 152 3.62 -6.98 -17.55
N GLU A 153 4.34 -6.03 -18.14
CA GLU A 153 5.81 -6.00 -18.14
C GLU A 153 6.42 -5.96 -16.73
N GLN A 154 5.67 -5.52 -15.71
CA GLN A 154 6.12 -5.53 -14.31
C GLN A 154 5.82 -6.84 -13.56
N MET A 155 5.06 -7.76 -14.17
CA MET A 155 4.77 -9.07 -13.58
C MET A 155 6.01 -9.99 -13.73
N PRO A 156 6.28 -10.91 -12.78
CA PRO A 156 7.30 -11.93 -12.97
C PRO A 156 7.04 -12.78 -14.21
N ALA A 157 8.11 -13.29 -14.84
CA ALA A 157 8.04 -14.05 -16.09
C ALA A 157 7.06 -15.23 -16.04
N ALA A 158 6.95 -15.90 -14.88
CA ALA A 158 6.00 -16.99 -14.67
C ALA A 158 4.54 -16.56 -14.86
N GLN A 159 4.18 -15.33 -14.46
CA GLN A 159 2.84 -14.80 -14.66
C GLN A 159 2.63 -14.17 -16.05
N GLN A 160 3.68 -13.62 -16.66
CA GLN A 160 3.59 -13.11 -18.04
C GLN A 160 3.29 -14.23 -19.04
N ALA A 161 3.75 -15.45 -18.75
CA ALA A 161 3.54 -16.63 -19.58
C ALA A 161 2.24 -17.39 -19.25
N ASP A 162 1.46 -16.94 -18.25
CA ASP A 162 0.24 -17.63 -17.81
C ASP A 162 -0.96 -17.23 -18.70
N PRO A 163 -1.58 -18.16 -19.46
CA PRO A 163 -2.70 -17.86 -20.36
C PRO A 163 -4.07 -17.76 -19.67
N SER A 164 -4.15 -17.96 -18.35
CA SER A 164 -5.39 -18.30 -17.62
C SER A 164 -6.32 -17.15 -17.22
#